data_AF-A0A7J8JRG5-F1
#
_entry.id   AF-A0A7J8JRG5-F1
#
_cell.length_a   1.000
_cell.length_b   1.000
_cell.length_c   1.000
_cell.angle_alpha   90.00
_cell.angle_beta   90.00
_cell.angle_gamma   90.00
#
_symmetry.space_group_name_H-M   'P 1'
#
loop_
_entity.id
_entity.type
_entity.pdbx_description
1 polymer ?
#
loop_
_entity_poly.entity_id
_entity_poly.type
_entity_poly.pdbx_seq_one_letter_code
_entity_poly.pdbx_strand_id
1 'polypeptide(L)'
;MKQRIIRKSGQLFCSPVLALEEITKQQTKQNSTKRYITKEDVAIASMDKVKNDGGHVRLVTKEARPQDVSTKKFFEDGACVPFLNPCIAQADLTVKPSASKGYLQAVDNEGNPLCLHCQQPTCQTKQECKANAWDSRFCSLKCQEEFWIRSNNSYVRAKVFEIERGVCQLCSMNAQELFLRLRDAPKSQRKNLLDVTWTSKLPLEQLNEMIRNPGEGQFWQVDHIKPVFSGGGQCSLDNLQTLCTVCHRERTARQAKERSQMRRQSLASKHGSDITRFLVKK
;
A
#
# COMPACT_ATOMS: atom_id res chain seq x y z
N MET A 1 -4.30 14.78 45.19
CA MET A 1 -5.35 14.50 44.18
C MET A 1 -4.98 13.20 43.46
N LYS A 2 -5.92 12.27 43.19
CA LYS A 2 -5.61 11.03 42.46
C LYS A 2 -5.67 11.29 40.94
N GLN A 3 -4.52 11.42 40.28
CA GLN A 3 -4.46 11.53 38.82
C GLN A 3 -4.82 10.18 38.17
N ARG A 4 -5.68 10.18 37.14
CA ARG A 4 -6.03 8.98 36.37
C ARG A 4 -4.97 8.75 35.30
N ILE A 5 -4.27 7.62 35.37
CA ILE A 5 -3.28 7.19 34.37
C ILE A 5 -4.02 6.75 33.11
N ILE A 6 -3.61 7.24 31.95
CA ILE A 6 -4.21 6.86 30.65
C ILE A 6 -3.40 5.71 30.05
N ARG A 7 -4.07 4.65 29.59
CA ARG A 7 -3.44 3.51 28.91
C ARG A 7 -3.89 3.46 27.45
N LYS A 8 -2.95 3.49 26.51
CA LYS A 8 -3.21 3.33 25.07
C LYS A 8 -2.08 2.52 24.43
N SER A 9 -2.44 1.52 23.61
CA SER A 9 -1.47 0.65 22.90
C SER A 9 -0.35 0.08 23.79
N GLY A 10 -0.67 -0.27 25.03
CA GLY A 10 0.27 -0.80 26.02
C GLY A 10 1.05 0.25 26.83
N GLN A 11 1.18 1.48 26.35
CA GLN A 11 1.86 2.58 27.05
C GLN A 11 0.98 3.20 28.14
N LEU A 12 1.61 3.58 29.26
CA LEU A 12 0.99 4.28 30.39
C LEU A 12 1.44 5.75 30.39
N PHE A 13 0.49 6.67 30.38
CA PHE A 13 0.75 8.10 30.37
C PHE A 13 0.32 8.72 31.70
N CYS A 14 1.29 9.29 32.42
CA CYS A 14 1.07 9.95 33.72
C CYS A 14 0.39 11.33 33.58
N SER A 15 0.28 11.88 32.37
CA SER A 15 -0.41 13.14 32.08
C SER A 15 -1.26 13.01 30.80
N PRO A 16 -2.50 13.53 30.78
CA PRO A 16 -3.30 13.63 29.57
C PRO A 16 -2.65 14.47 28.46
N VAL A 17 -1.81 15.45 28.82
CA VAL A 17 -1.10 16.28 27.83
C VAL A 17 -0.02 15.45 27.13
N LEU A 18 0.76 14.67 27.87
CA LEU A 18 1.76 13.76 27.27
C LEU A 18 1.11 12.65 26.43
N ALA A 19 -0.05 12.14 26.87
CA ALA A 19 -0.85 11.20 26.08
C ALA A 19 -1.31 11.84 24.76
N LEU A 20 -1.81 13.08 24.82
CA LEU A 20 -2.23 13.83 23.65
C LEU A 20 -1.05 14.08 22.71
N GLU A 21 0.06 14.65 23.20
CA GLU A 21 1.26 14.94 22.40
C GLU A 21 1.79 13.72 21.65
N GLU A 22 1.86 12.55 22.30
CA GLU A 22 2.32 11.32 21.66
C GLU A 22 1.32 10.85 20.59
N ILE A 23 0.01 10.97 20.83
CA ILE A 23 -1.03 10.72 19.83
C ILE A 23 -0.87 11.69 18.64
N THR A 24 -0.62 12.98 18.88
CA THR A 24 -0.47 13.99 17.81
C THR A 24 0.84 13.78 17.02
N LYS A 25 1.94 13.37 17.68
CA LYS A 25 3.21 12.99 17.04
C LYS A 25 3.07 11.75 16.16
N GLN A 26 2.24 10.79 16.56
CA GLN A 26 1.92 9.62 15.73
C GLN A 26 0.97 9.97 14.57
N GLN A 27 -0.02 10.85 14.78
CA GLN A 27 -0.94 11.30 13.72
C GLN A 27 -0.26 12.17 12.66
N THR A 28 0.63 13.08 13.06
CA THR A 28 1.38 13.94 12.11
C THR A 28 2.26 13.13 11.16
N LYS A 29 2.81 12.00 11.60
CA LYS A 29 3.57 11.04 10.75
C LYS A 29 2.74 10.29 9.71
N GLN A 30 1.40 10.28 9.81
CA GLN A 30 0.51 9.49 8.95
C GLN A 30 -0.13 10.31 7.80
N ASN A 31 0.18 11.61 7.70
CA ASN A 31 -0.43 12.52 6.72
C ASN A 31 0.29 12.51 5.36
N SER A 32 0.31 11.37 4.65
CA SER A 32 0.88 11.29 3.28
C SER A 32 -0.19 11.25 2.19
N THR A 33 0.05 11.95 1.09
CA THR A 33 -0.76 11.89 -0.14
C THR A 33 -0.22 10.89 -1.16
N LYS A 34 0.92 10.24 -0.89
CA LYS A 34 1.42 9.09 -1.66
C LYS A 34 0.76 7.82 -1.16
N ARG A 35 0.25 6.97 -2.06
CA ARG A 35 -0.39 5.69 -1.66
C ARG A 35 0.63 4.70 -1.09
N TYR A 36 1.76 4.53 -1.78
CA TYR A 36 2.83 3.60 -1.44
C TYR A 36 4.17 4.32 -1.31
N ILE A 37 5.13 3.72 -0.62
CA ILE A 37 6.54 4.10 -0.68
C ILE A 37 7.20 3.41 -1.88
N THR A 38 7.86 4.19 -2.74
CA THR A 38 8.56 3.67 -3.93
C THR A 38 10.04 3.39 -3.66
N LYS A 39 10.75 2.79 -4.62
CA LYS A 39 12.22 2.63 -4.50
C LYS A 39 12.94 3.97 -4.52
N GLU A 40 12.42 4.91 -5.28
CA GLU A 40 12.91 6.27 -5.42
C GLU A 40 12.71 7.04 -4.10
N ASP A 41 11.56 6.87 -3.43
CA ASP A 41 11.36 7.42 -2.07
C ASP A 41 12.40 6.90 -1.07
N VAL A 42 12.70 5.59 -1.10
CA VAL A 42 13.72 4.95 -0.23
C VAL A 42 15.14 5.42 -0.59
N ALA A 43 15.42 5.61 -1.87
CA ALA A 43 16.68 6.14 -2.36
C ALA A 43 16.91 7.59 -1.91
N ILE A 44 15.93 8.47 -2.10
CA ILE A 44 15.95 9.86 -1.64
C ILE A 44 16.17 9.90 -0.13
N ALA A 45 15.35 9.16 0.63
CA ALA A 45 15.45 9.10 2.08
C ALA A 45 16.83 8.64 2.56
N SER A 46 17.44 7.65 1.89
CA SER A 46 18.80 7.17 2.20
C SER A 46 19.89 8.17 1.83
N MET A 47 19.77 8.83 0.67
CA MET A 47 20.72 9.86 0.23
C MET A 47 20.68 11.08 1.15
N ASP A 48 19.49 11.54 1.53
CA ASP A 48 19.34 12.69 2.43
C ASP A 48 19.85 12.37 3.84
N LYS A 49 19.69 11.13 4.31
CA LYS A 49 20.31 10.67 5.56
C LYS A 49 21.84 10.76 5.51
N VAL A 50 22.45 10.30 4.43
CA VAL A 50 23.92 10.37 4.24
C VAL A 50 24.43 11.81 4.08
N LYS A 51 23.66 12.70 3.43
CA LYS A 51 24.03 14.13 3.34
C LYS A 51 24.05 14.84 4.68
N ASN A 52 23.13 14.48 5.59
CA ASN A 52 22.95 15.14 6.87
C ASN A 52 23.86 14.57 7.97
N ASP A 53 24.03 13.25 8.01
CA ASP A 53 24.73 12.54 9.09
C ASP A 53 26.13 12.02 8.68
N GLY A 54 26.46 12.09 7.38
CA GLY A 54 27.67 11.48 6.80
C GLY A 54 27.48 10.01 6.42
N GLY A 55 28.59 9.37 6.03
CA GLY A 55 28.64 7.96 5.61
C GLY A 55 28.54 7.77 4.09
N HIS A 56 27.94 6.65 3.66
CA HIS A 56 27.80 6.30 2.24
C HIS A 56 26.52 5.49 1.98
N VAL A 57 26.17 5.27 0.70
CA VAL A 57 25.05 4.40 0.31
C VAL A 57 25.55 3.09 -0.29
N ARG A 58 24.86 1.99 0.01
CA ARG A 58 25.07 0.67 -0.61
C ARG A 58 23.81 0.18 -1.33
N LEU A 59 23.97 -0.57 -2.41
CA LEU A 59 22.86 -1.21 -3.11
C LEU A 59 22.57 -2.59 -2.49
N VAL A 60 21.34 -2.80 -2.06
CA VAL A 60 20.85 -4.04 -1.44
C VAL A 60 19.92 -4.75 -2.42
N THR A 61 20.41 -5.80 -3.07
CA THR A 61 19.65 -6.66 -4.00
C THR A 61 19.22 -7.95 -3.32
N LYS A 62 18.13 -8.55 -3.83
CA LYS A 62 17.79 -9.93 -3.48
C LYS A 62 18.66 -10.85 -4.32
N GLU A 63 19.55 -11.60 -3.68
CA GLU A 63 20.31 -12.64 -4.36
C GLU A 63 19.37 -13.67 -4.99
N ALA A 64 19.68 -14.07 -6.22
CA ALA A 64 19.05 -15.25 -6.81
C ALA A 64 19.60 -16.47 -6.06
N ARG A 65 18.72 -17.34 -5.55
CA ARG A 65 19.15 -18.68 -5.12
C ARG A 65 19.81 -19.36 -6.32
N PRO A 66 20.95 -20.06 -6.15
CA PRO A 66 21.47 -20.94 -7.19
C PRO A 66 20.33 -21.86 -7.64
N GLN A 67 20.00 -21.83 -8.94
CA GLN A 67 19.11 -22.84 -9.50
C GLN A 67 19.95 -24.09 -9.70
N ASP A 68 19.52 -25.20 -9.09
CA ASP A 68 20.08 -26.52 -9.41
C ASP A 68 19.93 -26.77 -10.91
N VAL A 69 21.07 -26.95 -11.57
CA VAL A 69 21.12 -27.35 -12.98
C VAL A 69 20.82 -28.83 -13.05
N SER A 70 19.53 -29.18 -13.09
CA SER A 70 19.10 -30.55 -13.43
C SER A 70 18.19 -30.54 -14.65
N THR A 71 18.79 -30.88 -15.78
CA THR A 71 18.16 -31.08 -17.08
C THR A 71 17.07 -32.16 -17.01
N LYS A 72 15.79 -31.79 -17.15
CA LYS A 72 14.80 -32.67 -17.78
C LYS A 72 14.01 -31.93 -18.86
N LYS A 73 14.29 -32.35 -20.09
CA LYS A 73 13.56 -32.04 -21.32
C LYS A 73 12.21 -32.79 -21.33
N PHE A 74 11.18 -32.12 -21.85
CA PHE A 74 9.94 -32.63 -22.44
C PHE A 74 9.15 -33.75 -21.71
N PHE A 75 7.95 -33.40 -21.25
CA PHE A 75 6.72 -33.93 -21.84
C PHE A 75 5.73 -32.78 -22.03
N GLU A 76 5.01 -32.78 -23.14
CA GLU A 76 3.88 -31.88 -23.40
C GLU A 76 2.66 -32.35 -22.59
N ASP A 77 2.05 -31.47 -21.79
CA ASP A 77 0.68 -30.97 -22.00
C ASP A 77 0.32 -29.89 -20.95
N GLY A 78 -0.73 -29.10 -21.21
CA GLY A 78 -1.34 -28.20 -20.21
C GLY A 78 -0.85 -26.75 -20.22
N ALA A 79 -1.42 -25.93 -21.12
CA ALA A 79 -1.11 -24.50 -21.22
C ALA A 79 -1.52 -23.68 -19.98
N CYS A 80 -0.57 -22.96 -19.38
CA CYS A 80 -0.80 -21.86 -18.44
C CYS A 80 0.10 -20.66 -18.79
N VAL A 81 -0.41 -19.77 -19.65
CA VAL A 81 0.24 -18.48 -19.97
C VAL A 81 -0.44 -17.37 -19.13
N PRO A 82 0.31 -16.44 -18.50
CA PRO A 82 -0.30 -15.38 -17.70
C PRO A 82 -0.95 -14.34 -18.62
N PHE A 83 -2.27 -14.16 -18.49
CA PHE A 83 -2.94 -13.11 -19.25
C PHE A 83 -2.69 -11.72 -18.66
N LEU A 84 -2.07 -10.89 -19.49
CA LEU A 84 -2.10 -9.43 -19.41
C LEU A 84 -3.55 -8.96 -19.39
N ASN A 85 -3.86 -7.91 -18.62
CA ASN A 85 -5.07 -7.11 -18.80
C ASN A 85 -4.71 -5.82 -19.56
N PRO A 86 -5.08 -5.68 -20.84
CA PRO A 86 -4.82 -4.48 -21.64
C PRO A 86 -5.99 -3.49 -21.66
N CYS A 87 -5.72 -2.31 -22.23
CA CYS A 87 -6.64 -1.26 -22.71
C CYS A 87 -7.21 -0.24 -21.68
N ILE A 88 -7.40 1.06 -22.01
CA ILE A 88 -6.72 2.05 -22.90
C ILE A 88 -7.33 3.44 -22.58
N ALA A 89 -6.73 4.64 -22.69
CA ALA A 89 -5.42 5.16 -23.11
C ALA A 89 -4.98 6.27 -22.07
N GLN A 90 -4.07 7.25 -22.24
CA GLN A 90 -3.28 7.79 -23.37
C GLN A 90 -1.78 7.96 -23.00
N ALA A 91 -0.99 8.12 -24.06
CA ALA A 91 0.47 8.16 -24.15
C ALA A 91 1.23 9.01 -23.11
N ASP A 92 2.43 8.54 -22.77
CA ASP A 92 3.63 9.28 -23.19
C ASP A 92 4.81 8.33 -23.48
N LEU A 93 5.61 8.65 -24.50
CA LEU A 93 6.74 7.82 -24.95
C LEU A 93 8.01 8.22 -24.23
N THR A 94 8.31 7.55 -23.11
CA THR A 94 9.62 7.64 -22.46
C THR A 94 10.23 6.26 -22.23
N VAL A 95 11.46 6.10 -22.73
CA VAL A 95 12.29 4.91 -22.55
C VAL A 95 12.49 4.69 -21.05
N LYS A 96 11.90 3.61 -20.51
CA LYS A 96 12.03 3.29 -19.08
C LYS A 96 13.47 2.87 -18.79
N PRO A 97 14.20 3.57 -17.89
CA PRO A 97 15.48 3.07 -17.41
C PRO A 97 15.25 1.74 -16.67
N SER A 98 16.11 0.76 -16.89
CA SER A 98 16.03 -0.55 -16.24
C SER A 98 16.04 -0.42 -14.73
N ALA A 99 14.86 -0.50 -14.09
CA ALA A 99 14.71 -0.30 -12.66
C ALA A 99 15.57 -1.30 -11.88
N SER A 100 16.50 -0.79 -11.08
CA SER A 100 17.48 -1.60 -10.35
C SER A 100 16.80 -2.66 -9.48
N LYS A 101 17.33 -3.88 -9.43
CA LYS A 101 16.75 -5.03 -8.72
C LYS A 101 16.85 -4.96 -7.18
N GLY A 102 17.13 -3.78 -6.60
CA GLY A 102 17.39 -3.59 -5.18
C GLY A 102 16.84 -2.27 -4.61
N TYR A 103 17.27 -1.98 -3.39
CA TYR A 103 17.07 -0.70 -2.69
C TYR A 103 18.42 -0.07 -2.39
N LEU A 104 18.52 1.26 -2.44
CA LEU A 104 19.66 1.96 -1.83
C LEU A 104 19.44 2.01 -0.30
N GLN A 105 20.49 1.69 0.45
CA GLN A 105 20.51 1.71 1.91
C GLN A 105 21.65 2.63 2.36
N ALA A 106 21.35 3.55 3.28
CA ALA A 106 22.37 4.36 3.94
C ALA A 106 23.23 3.51 4.90
N VAL A 107 24.49 3.88 5.04
CA VAL A 107 25.47 3.33 5.99
C VAL A 107 26.12 4.53 6.67
N ASP A 108 26.23 4.51 7.99
CA ASP A 108 26.85 5.60 8.76
C ASP A 108 28.39 5.63 8.61
N ASN A 109 29.04 6.58 9.28
CA ASN A 109 30.50 6.72 9.27
C ASN A 109 31.23 5.57 9.99
N GLU A 110 30.54 4.81 10.84
CA GLU A 110 31.07 3.65 11.57
C GLU A 110 30.97 2.36 10.75
N GLY A 111 30.25 2.38 9.61
CA GLY A 111 30.01 1.22 8.76
C GLY A 111 28.74 0.45 9.11
N ASN A 112 27.89 0.94 10.02
CA ASN A 112 26.63 0.29 10.35
C ASN A 112 25.57 0.63 9.28
N PRO A 113 24.92 -0.38 8.67
CA PRO A 113 23.84 -0.13 7.73
C PRO A 113 22.58 0.32 8.45
N LEU A 114 21.93 1.36 7.94
CA LEU A 114 20.73 1.98 8.51
C LEU A 114 19.46 1.30 7.99
N CYS A 115 18.46 1.16 8.84
CA CYS A 115 17.20 0.49 8.53
C CYS A 115 16.41 1.23 7.44
N LEU A 116 15.95 0.52 6.40
CA LEU A 116 15.17 1.09 5.28
C LEU A 116 13.81 1.72 5.69
N HIS A 117 13.36 1.49 6.93
CA HIS A 117 12.12 2.05 7.47
C HIS A 117 12.35 3.27 8.39
N CYS A 118 13.18 3.13 9.42
CA CYS A 118 13.35 4.14 10.47
C CYS A 118 14.70 4.88 10.43
N GLN A 119 15.59 4.53 9.51
CA GLN A 119 16.93 5.11 9.34
C GLN A 119 17.83 5.06 10.59
N GLN A 120 17.49 4.23 11.57
CA GLN A 120 18.36 3.92 12.72
C GLN A 120 19.31 2.77 12.36
N PRO A 121 20.49 2.67 13.00
CA PRO A 121 21.40 1.54 12.82
C PRO A 121 20.68 0.20 12.96
N THR A 122 20.96 -0.72 12.05
CA THR A 122 20.55 -2.11 12.18
C THR A 122 21.49 -2.82 13.14
N CYS A 123 20.95 -3.69 14.00
CA CYS A 123 21.73 -4.40 15.00
C CYS A 123 22.67 -5.41 14.32
N GLN A 124 23.93 -5.03 14.11
CA GLN A 124 24.99 -6.01 13.88
C GLN A 124 25.30 -6.67 15.23
N THR A 125 24.76 -7.87 15.45
CA THR A 125 25.32 -8.78 16.47
C THR A 125 26.77 -9.05 16.12
N LYS A 126 27.67 -8.87 17.10
CA LYS A 126 29.11 -8.98 16.92
C LYS A 126 29.49 -10.27 16.18
N GLN A 127 29.91 -10.10 14.93
CA GLN A 127 30.96 -10.88 14.26
C GLN A 127 30.96 -12.40 14.47
N GLU A 128 29.94 -13.12 13.96
CA GLU A 128 30.08 -14.56 13.69
C GLU A 128 29.10 -15.12 12.62
N CYS A 129 27.92 -14.52 12.45
CA CYS A 129 27.05 -14.82 11.29
C CYS A 129 27.10 -13.70 10.24
N LYS A 130 27.61 -14.03 9.04
CA LYS A 130 27.48 -13.20 7.83
C LYS A 130 26.02 -13.22 7.36
N ALA A 131 25.14 -12.48 8.02
CA ALA A 131 23.78 -12.28 7.54
C ALA A 131 23.81 -11.54 6.20
N ASN A 132 23.12 -12.07 5.18
CA ASN A 132 23.08 -11.46 3.86
C ASN A 132 22.61 -10.01 3.95
N ALA A 133 23.17 -9.13 3.12
CA ALA A 133 22.84 -7.70 3.12
C ALA A 133 21.34 -7.44 2.87
N TRP A 134 20.68 -8.37 2.17
CA TRP A 134 19.23 -8.39 1.99
C TRP A 134 18.50 -8.58 3.33
N ASP A 135 18.91 -9.52 4.17
CA ASP A 135 18.19 -9.88 5.38
C ASP A 135 18.48 -8.92 6.55
N SER A 136 19.68 -8.32 6.59
CA SER A 136 20.07 -7.27 7.55
C SER A 136 19.53 -5.87 7.22
N ARG A 137 18.55 -5.72 6.30
CA ARG A 137 18.08 -4.39 5.85
C ARG A 137 17.11 -3.67 6.80
N PHE A 138 16.68 -4.32 7.88
CA PHE A 138 15.79 -3.77 8.91
C PHE A 138 16.33 -4.03 10.31
N CYS A 139 16.12 -3.11 11.25
CA CYS A 139 16.56 -3.27 12.64
C CYS A 139 15.64 -4.15 13.49
N SER A 140 14.43 -4.46 13.01
CA SER A 140 13.43 -5.26 13.72
C SER A 140 12.36 -5.79 12.76
N LEU A 141 11.68 -6.87 13.16
CA LEU A 141 10.50 -7.39 12.45
C LEU A 141 9.44 -6.29 12.28
N LYS A 142 9.15 -5.51 13.32
CA LYS A 142 8.21 -4.38 13.25
C LYS A 142 8.55 -3.39 12.13
N CYS A 143 9.83 -3.05 11.94
CA CYS A 143 10.25 -2.17 10.85
C CYS A 143 10.14 -2.83 9.47
N GLN A 144 10.34 -4.14 9.37
CA GLN A 144 10.12 -4.90 8.14
C GLN A 144 8.63 -4.92 7.76
N GLU A 145 7.75 -5.19 8.72
CA GLU A 145 6.30 -5.24 8.50
C GLU A 145 5.72 -3.87 8.14
N GLU A 146 6.06 -2.81 8.88
CA GLU A 146 5.65 -1.44 8.57
C GLU A 146 6.14 -0.97 7.20
N PHE A 147 7.34 -1.38 6.78
CA PHE A 147 7.82 -1.13 5.43
C PHE A 147 7.00 -1.89 4.38
N TRP A 148 6.66 -3.16 4.61
CA TRP A 148 5.85 -3.96 3.69
C TRP A 148 4.41 -3.48 3.60
N ILE A 149 3.79 -3.05 4.70
CA ILE A 149 2.46 -2.44 4.71
C ILE A 149 2.43 -1.21 3.78
N ARG A 150 3.50 -0.42 3.76
CA ARG A 150 3.57 0.81 2.95
C ARG A 150 4.05 0.60 1.51
N SER A 151 4.61 -0.57 1.17
CA SER A 151 5.22 -0.85 -0.15
C SER A 151 4.59 -2.00 -0.94
N ASN A 152 3.95 -2.97 -0.29
CA ASN A 152 3.55 -4.24 -0.89
C ASN A 152 2.05 -4.52 -0.70
N ASN A 153 1.27 -4.29 -1.76
CA ASN A 153 -0.18 -4.51 -1.73
C ASN A 153 -0.59 -5.96 -1.42
N SER A 154 0.19 -6.96 -1.87
CA SER A 154 -0.10 -8.37 -1.55
C SER A 154 0.08 -8.67 -0.06
N TYR A 155 1.10 -8.08 0.58
CA TYR A 155 1.30 -8.19 2.02
C TYR A 155 0.16 -7.50 2.80
N VAL A 156 -0.23 -6.30 2.36
CA VAL A 156 -1.39 -5.58 2.90
C VAL A 156 -2.67 -6.40 2.81
N ARG A 157 -2.97 -6.97 1.64
CA ARG A 157 -4.14 -7.84 1.45
C ARG A 157 -4.14 -9.02 2.41
N ALA A 158 -3.00 -9.68 2.59
CA ALA A 158 -2.86 -10.79 3.54
C ALA A 158 -3.12 -10.33 4.99
N LYS A 159 -2.50 -9.23 5.45
CA LYS A 159 -2.66 -8.73 6.82
C LYS A 159 -4.06 -8.21 7.14
N VAL A 160 -4.72 -7.54 6.21
CA VAL A 160 -6.13 -7.15 6.38
C VAL A 160 -7.03 -8.39 6.38
N PHE A 161 -6.74 -9.39 5.55
CA PHE A 161 -7.48 -10.66 5.53
C PHE A 161 -7.33 -11.50 6.81
N GLU A 162 -6.15 -11.53 7.43
CA GLU A 162 -5.94 -12.20 8.73
C GLU A 162 -6.92 -11.71 9.81
N ILE A 163 -7.24 -10.40 9.78
CA ILE A 163 -8.11 -9.70 10.74
C ILE A 163 -9.59 -9.80 10.31
N GLU A 164 -9.91 -9.37 9.09
CA GLU A 164 -11.30 -9.12 8.65
C GLU A 164 -11.89 -10.24 7.78
N ARG A 165 -11.08 -11.26 7.42
CA ARG A 165 -11.51 -12.48 6.70
C ARG A 165 -12.28 -12.26 5.40
N GLY A 166 -12.08 -11.11 4.75
CA GLY A 166 -12.76 -10.75 3.50
C GLY A 166 -14.21 -10.30 3.68
N VAL A 167 -14.61 -9.90 4.91
CA VAL A 167 -15.91 -9.30 5.21
C VAL A 167 -15.86 -7.78 4.97
N CYS A 168 -16.83 -7.25 4.22
CA CYS A 168 -16.90 -5.82 3.91
C CYS A 168 -17.23 -4.98 5.15
N GLN A 169 -16.37 -4.03 5.52
CA GLN A 169 -16.56 -3.16 6.69
C GLN A 169 -17.65 -2.07 6.51
N LEU A 170 -18.32 -2.00 5.35
CA LEU A 170 -19.43 -1.06 5.11
C LEU A 170 -20.81 -1.73 4.98
N CYS A 171 -20.88 -2.97 4.49
CA CYS A 171 -22.14 -3.68 4.28
C CYS A 171 -22.20 -5.08 4.93
N SER A 172 -21.15 -5.46 5.67
CA SER A 172 -21.01 -6.73 6.40
C SER A 172 -21.12 -8.01 5.56
N MET A 173 -21.21 -7.92 4.24
CA MET A 173 -21.24 -9.08 3.35
C MET A 173 -19.88 -9.77 3.30
N ASN A 174 -19.86 -11.10 3.43
CA ASN A 174 -18.67 -11.92 3.27
C ASN A 174 -18.35 -12.11 1.78
N ALA A 175 -17.37 -11.35 1.29
CA ALA A 175 -16.98 -11.37 -0.11
C ALA A 175 -16.02 -12.52 -0.43
N GLN A 176 -15.20 -12.98 0.53
CA GLN A 176 -14.33 -14.15 0.34
C GLN A 176 -15.16 -15.44 0.21
N GLU A 177 -16.21 -15.61 1.01
CA GLU A 177 -17.08 -16.78 0.95
C GLU A 177 -17.81 -16.85 -0.41
N LEU A 178 -18.26 -15.71 -0.94
CA LEU A 178 -18.83 -15.64 -2.29
C LEU A 178 -17.77 -15.98 -3.37
N PHE A 179 -16.53 -15.52 -3.22
CA PHE A 179 -15.42 -15.91 -4.11
C PHE A 179 -15.20 -17.42 -4.12
N LEU A 180 -15.11 -18.06 -2.94
CA LEU A 180 -14.90 -19.51 -2.83
C LEU A 180 -16.06 -20.29 -3.48
N ARG A 181 -17.31 -19.92 -3.17
CA ARG A 181 -18.50 -20.49 -3.82
C ARG A 181 -18.44 -20.36 -5.35
N LEU A 182 -18.02 -19.21 -5.89
CA LEU A 182 -17.98 -19.00 -7.34
C LEU A 182 -16.80 -19.71 -8.03
N ARG A 183 -15.65 -19.80 -7.36
CA ARG A 183 -14.47 -20.55 -7.81
C ARG A 183 -14.81 -22.02 -7.98
N ASP A 184 -15.42 -22.61 -6.96
CA ASP A 184 -15.71 -24.04 -6.87
C ASP A 184 -16.98 -24.44 -7.67
N ALA A 185 -17.84 -23.48 -8.01
CA ALA A 185 -19.01 -23.70 -8.86
C ALA A 185 -18.67 -23.90 -10.36
N PRO A 186 -19.39 -24.79 -11.08
CA PRO A 186 -19.30 -24.92 -12.53
C PRO A 186 -19.60 -23.62 -13.26
N LYS A 187 -18.88 -23.34 -14.36
CA LYS A 187 -18.99 -22.11 -15.16
C LYS A 187 -20.43 -21.77 -15.58
N SER A 188 -21.26 -22.78 -15.87
CA SER A 188 -22.67 -22.62 -16.22
C SER A 188 -23.53 -22.04 -15.09
N GLN A 189 -23.20 -22.32 -13.84
CA GLN A 189 -23.95 -21.85 -12.65
C GLN A 189 -23.46 -20.49 -12.14
N ARG A 190 -22.22 -20.09 -12.47
CA ARG A 190 -21.61 -18.84 -11.98
C ARG A 190 -22.43 -17.59 -12.30
N LYS A 191 -23.08 -17.52 -13.46
CA LYS A 191 -23.94 -16.38 -13.82
C LYS A 191 -25.08 -16.22 -12.80
N ASN A 192 -25.86 -17.28 -12.56
CA ASN A 192 -26.99 -17.24 -11.65
C ASN A 192 -26.55 -16.88 -10.22
N LEU A 193 -25.39 -17.40 -9.75
CA LEU A 193 -24.82 -17.06 -8.44
C LEU A 193 -24.43 -15.56 -8.31
N LEU A 194 -23.97 -14.94 -9.39
CA LEU A 194 -23.65 -13.50 -9.42
C LEU A 194 -24.91 -12.62 -9.49
N ASP A 195 -25.93 -13.07 -10.24
CA ASP A 195 -27.17 -12.33 -10.46
C ASP A 195 -28.03 -12.27 -9.18
N VAL A 196 -28.09 -13.35 -8.38
CA VAL A 196 -28.87 -13.40 -7.13
C VAL A 196 -28.19 -12.75 -5.93
N THR A 197 -26.96 -12.24 -6.08
CA THR A 197 -26.19 -11.64 -4.99
C THR A 197 -25.86 -10.16 -5.26
N TRP A 198 -25.19 -9.51 -4.30
CA TRP A 198 -24.83 -8.09 -4.38
C TRP A 198 -23.93 -7.75 -5.58
N THR A 199 -23.28 -8.74 -6.20
CA THR A 199 -22.43 -8.58 -7.38
C THR A 199 -23.18 -8.17 -8.64
N SER A 200 -24.50 -8.38 -8.73
CA SER A 200 -25.35 -7.91 -9.84
C SER A 200 -25.25 -6.40 -10.14
N LYS A 201 -24.78 -5.60 -9.17
CA LYS A 201 -24.50 -4.15 -9.33
C LYS A 201 -23.16 -3.84 -10.00
N LEU A 202 -22.34 -4.83 -10.32
CA LEU A 202 -21.06 -4.67 -11.02
C LEU A 202 -21.27 -4.55 -12.55
N PRO A 203 -20.34 -3.93 -13.30
CA PRO A 203 -20.47 -3.85 -14.75
C PRO A 203 -20.41 -5.23 -15.41
N LEU A 204 -21.10 -5.35 -16.54
CA LEU A 204 -21.14 -6.57 -17.35
C LEU A 204 -19.74 -7.12 -17.70
N GLU A 205 -18.78 -6.24 -18.00
CA GLU A 205 -17.39 -6.63 -18.24
C GLU A 205 -16.78 -7.36 -17.03
N GLN A 206 -16.89 -6.78 -15.82
CA GLN A 206 -16.39 -7.38 -14.59
C GLN A 206 -17.12 -8.69 -14.26
N LEU A 207 -18.43 -8.78 -14.53
CA LEU A 207 -19.20 -10.02 -14.36
C LEU A 207 -18.75 -11.12 -15.33
N ASN A 208 -18.49 -10.79 -16.60
CA ASN A 208 -17.97 -11.72 -17.59
C ASN A 208 -16.57 -12.26 -17.21
N GLU A 209 -15.71 -11.39 -16.66
CA GLU A 209 -14.42 -11.80 -16.08
C GLU A 209 -14.62 -12.79 -14.91
N MET A 210 -15.52 -12.50 -13.97
CA MET A 210 -15.82 -13.35 -12.82
C MET A 210 -16.41 -14.71 -13.21
N ILE A 211 -17.21 -14.77 -14.27
CA ILE A 211 -17.73 -16.04 -14.82
C ILE A 211 -16.59 -16.85 -15.47
N ARG A 212 -15.71 -16.19 -16.24
CA ARG A 212 -14.62 -16.85 -16.95
C ARG A 212 -13.56 -17.39 -15.99
N ASN A 213 -13.01 -16.55 -15.13
CA ASN A 213 -11.98 -16.90 -14.16
C ASN A 213 -12.12 -16.04 -12.89
N PRO A 214 -12.83 -16.51 -11.85
CA PRO A 214 -13.02 -15.75 -10.62
C PRO A 214 -11.69 -15.59 -9.87
N GLY A 215 -11.36 -14.36 -9.48
CA GLY A 215 -10.22 -14.03 -8.64
C GLY A 215 -10.61 -13.13 -7.48
N GLU A 216 -9.98 -13.30 -6.31
CA GLU A 216 -10.35 -12.62 -5.05
C GLU A 216 -10.55 -11.10 -5.18
N GLY A 217 -9.69 -10.43 -5.96
CA GLY A 217 -9.75 -8.99 -6.19
C GLY A 217 -11.02 -8.50 -6.92
N GLN A 218 -11.78 -9.40 -7.55
CA GLN A 218 -13.08 -9.08 -8.15
C GLN A 218 -14.21 -9.04 -7.11
N PHE A 219 -14.00 -9.60 -5.92
CA PHE A 219 -14.98 -9.68 -4.84
C PHE A 219 -14.67 -8.67 -3.73
N TRP A 220 -13.40 -8.54 -3.32
CA TRP A 220 -13.01 -7.56 -2.29
C TRP A 220 -11.65 -6.91 -2.53
N GLN A 221 -11.54 -5.68 -2.03
CA GLN A 221 -10.37 -4.82 -2.12
C GLN A 221 -10.06 -4.22 -0.75
N VAL A 222 -8.78 -3.92 -0.52
CA VAL A 222 -8.35 -3.11 0.63
C VAL A 222 -8.43 -1.63 0.22
N ASP A 223 -9.12 -0.83 1.01
CA ASP A 223 -9.22 0.61 0.84
C ASP A 223 -8.85 1.34 2.15
N HIS A 224 -8.55 2.62 2.06
CA HIS A 224 -8.05 3.40 3.20
C HIS A 224 -9.23 3.99 3.98
N ILE A 225 -9.26 3.91 5.30
CA ILE A 225 -10.34 4.50 6.14
C ILE A 225 -10.35 6.02 5.93
N LYS A 226 -9.21 6.68 6.12
CA LYS A 226 -8.92 8.04 5.67
C LYS A 226 -8.35 8.00 4.25
N PRO A 227 -8.99 8.62 3.24
CA PRO A 227 -8.58 8.47 1.84
C PRO A 227 -7.26 9.19 1.54
N VAL A 228 -6.45 8.60 0.65
CA VAL A 228 -5.09 9.06 0.30
C VAL A 228 -5.00 10.55 0.00
N PHE A 229 -5.95 11.11 -0.78
CA PHE A 229 -5.93 12.54 -1.16
C PHE A 229 -6.12 13.51 0.03
N SER A 230 -6.61 13.03 1.17
CA SER A 230 -6.75 13.79 2.42
C SER A 230 -5.56 13.62 3.39
N GLY A 231 -4.45 13.03 2.92
CA GLY A 231 -3.32 12.67 3.75
C GLY A 231 -3.57 11.37 4.51
N GLY A 232 -3.88 10.29 3.80
CA GLY A 232 -4.14 8.97 4.38
C GLY A 232 -3.43 7.80 3.68
N GLY A 233 -2.48 8.07 2.79
CA GLY A 233 -1.62 7.05 2.18
C GLY A 233 -0.34 6.79 3.00
N GLN A 234 0.48 5.83 2.58
CA GLN A 234 1.68 5.37 3.31
C GLN A 234 1.41 5.10 4.81
N CYS A 235 0.21 4.62 5.11
CA CYS A 235 -0.31 4.50 6.47
C CYS A 235 -0.02 3.13 7.10
N SER A 236 -0.25 3.02 8.41
CA SER A 236 -0.30 1.75 9.13
C SER A 236 -1.56 0.93 8.77
N LEU A 237 -1.62 -0.33 9.22
CA LEU A 237 -2.80 -1.20 9.05
C LEU A 237 -4.09 -0.58 9.62
N ASP A 238 -3.99 0.20 10.71
CA ASP A 238 -5.10 0.89 11.37
C ASP A 238 -5.94 1.80 10.47
N ASN A 239 -5.38 2.22 9.32
CA ASN A 239 -6.08 3.07 8.35
C ASN A 239 -6.50 2.29 7.09
N LEU A 240 -6.58 0.96 7.14
CA LEU A 240 -6.96 0.08 6.05
C LEU A 240 -8.18 -0.76 6.43
N GLN A 241 -9.05 -1.05 5.46
CA GLN A 241 -10.28 -1.81 5.65
C GLN A 241 -10.66 -2.59 4.38
N THR A 242 -11.30 -3.74 4.54
CA THR A 242 -11.89 -4.55 3.47
C THR A 242 -13.18 -3.93 3.00
N LEU A 243 -13.31 -3.77 1.68
CA LEU A 243 -14.55 -3.43 1.00
C LEU A 243 -14.88 -4.48 -0.05
N CYS A 244 -16.16 -4.86 -0.15
CA CYS A 244 -16.62 -5.56 -1.35
C CYS A 244 -16.50 -4.63 -2.57
N THR A 245 -16.37 -5.20 -3.77
CA THR A 245 -16.09 -4.42 -4.98
C THR A 245 -17.19 -3.41 -5.32
N VAL A 246 -18.45 -3.65 -4.95
CA VAL A 246 -19.53 -2.64 -5.12
C VAL A 246 -19.28 -1.43 -4.22
N CYS A 247 -19.14 -1.62 -2.91
CA CYS A 247 -18.89 -0.52 -1.97
C CYS A 247 -17.58 0.23 -2.28
N HIS A 248 -16.54 -0.50 -2.73
CA HIS A 248 -15.28 0.11 -3.18
C HIS A 248 -15.46 1.01 -4.42
N ARG A 249 -16.30 0.61 -5.39
CA ARG A 249 -16.61 1.41 -6.59
C ARG A 249 -17.42 2.65 -6.25
N GLU A 250 -18.48 2.51 -5.45
CA GLU A 250 -19.30 3.63 -4.95
C GLU A 250 -18.43 4.66 -4.22
N ARG A 251 -17.54 4.18 -3.34
CA ARG A 251 -16.58 5.01 -2.60
C ARG A 251 -15.56 5.68 -3.53
N THR A 252 -15.01 4.97 -4.50
CA THR A 252 -14.08 5.52 -5.49
C THR A 252 -14.73 6.64 -6.32
N ALA A 253 -15.97 6.44 -6.76
CA ALA A 253 -16.74 7.43 -7.52
C ALA A 253 -17.03 8.69 -6.69
N ARG A 254 -17.48 8.52 -5.44
CA ARG A 254 -17.69 9.62 -4.49
C ARG A 254 -16.42 10.40 -4.21
N GLN A 255 -15.32 9.72 -3.91
CA GLN A 255 -14.01 10.37 -3.71
C GLN A 255 -13.52 11.10 -4.98
N ALA A 256 -13.84 10.62 -6.18
CA ALA A 256 -13.51 11.32 -7.42
C ALA A 256 -14.27 12.65 -7.55
N LYS A 257 -15.56 12.68 -7.17
CA LYS A 257 -16.37 13.90 -7.09
C LYS A 257 -15.82 14.88 -6.06
N GLU A 258 -15.51 14.41 -4.85
CA GLU A 258 -14.89 15.21 -3.77
C GLU A 258 -13.57 15.87 -4.24
N ARG A 259 -12.65 15.09 -4.84
CA ARG A 259 -11.39 15.62 -5.40
C ARG A 259 -11.60 16.67 -6.48
N SER A 260 -12.60 16.48 -7.36
CA SER A 260 -12.93 17.45 -8.42
C SER A 260 -13.44 18.77 -7.84
N GLN A 261 -14.30 18.69 -6.81
CA GLN A 261 -14.82 19.86 -6.10
C GLN A 261 -13.71 20.63 -5.37
N MET A 262 -12.82 19.96 -4.63
CA MET A 262 -11.68 20.60 -3.98
C MET A 262 -10.74 21.30 -4.96
N ARG A 263 -10.45 20.67 -6.12
CA ARG A 263 -9.66 21.31 -7.19
C ARG A 263 -10.35 22.58 -7.71
N ARG A 264 -11.67 22.53 -7.98
CA ARG A 264 -12.44 23.70 -8.41
C ARG A 264 -12.44 24.82 -7.37
N GLN A 265 -12.64 24.49 -6.09
CA GLN A 265 -12.62 25.47 -5.00
C GLN A 265 -11.24 26.11 -4.80
N SER A 266 -10.16 25.32 -4.84
CA SER A 266 -8.79 25.86 -4.77
C SER A 266 -8.42 26.74 -5.96
N LEU A 267 -8.89 26.42 -7.18
CA LEU A 267 -8.74 27.30 -8.34
C LEU A 267 -9.56 28.59 -8.17
N ALA A 268 -10.81 28.49 -7.71
CA ALA A 268 -11.66 29.65 -7.47
C ALA A 268 -11.08 30.58 -6.38
N SER A 269 -10.53 30.02 -5.29
CA SER A 269 -9.83 30.78 -4.25
C SER A 269 -8.58 31.48 -4.80
N LYS A 270 -7.77 30.81 -5.63
CA LYS A 270 -6.57 31.41 -6.25
C LYS A 270 -6.89 32.58 -7.19
N HIS A 271 -8.00 32.52 -7.93
CA HIS A 271 -8.38 33.57 -8.88
C HIS A 271 -9.32 34.62 -8.29
N GLY A 272 -10.07 34.30 -7.24
CA GLY A 272 -10.97 35.23 -6.54
C GLY A 272 -10.24 36.23 -5.63
N SER A 273 -8.95 36.01 -5.36
CA SER A 273 -8.09 36.97 -4.64
C SER A 273 -7.57 38.12 -5.52
N ASP A 274 -7.63 37.99 -6.86
CA ASP A 274 -7.16 39.00 -7.81
C ASP A 274 -8.34 39.86 -8.31
N ILE A 275 -8.84 40.72 -7.42
CA ILE A 275 -9.87 41.72 -7.78
C ILE A 275 -9.32 42.83 -8.68
N THR A 276 -7.99 42.95 -8.79
CA THR A 276 -7.30 43.98 -9.60
C THR A 276 -7.71 43.93 -11.06
N ARG A 277 -8.00 42.74 -11.61
CA ARG A 277 -8.56 42.57 -12.97
C ARG A 277 -9.97 43.15 -13.16
N PHE A 278 -10.75 43.33 -12.10
CA PHE A 278 -12.08 43.95 -12.16
C PHE A 278 -12.04 45.46 -11.87
N LEU A 279 -10.92 45.99 -11.38
CA LEU A 279 -10.75 47.40 -11.01
C LEU A 279 -10.11 48.25 -12.12
N VAL A 280 -9.69 47.66 -13.24
CA VAL A 280 -9.27 48.39 -14.44
C VAL A 280 -10.50 49.00 -15.11
N LYS A 281 -10.90 50.20 -14.63
CA LYS A 281 -11.87 51.05 -15.32
C LYS A 281 -11.32 51.48 -16.68
N LYS A 282 -12.24 51.60 -17.65
CA LYS A 282 -12.05 52.43 -18.85
C LYS A 282 -11.92 53.90 -18.48
#